data_AF-A0AA88MVK8-F1
#
_entry.id   AF-A0AA88MVK8-F1
#
_cell.length_a   1.000
_cell.length_b   1.000
_cell.length_c   1.000
_cell.angle_alpha   90.00
_cell.angle_beta   90.00
_cell.angle_gamma   90.00
#
_symmetry.space_group_name_H-M   'P 1'
#
loop_
_entity.id
_entity.type
_entity.pdbx_description
1 polymer ?
#
loop_
_entity_poly.entity_id
_entity_poly.type
_entity_poly.pdbx_seq_one_letter_code
_entity_poly.pdbx_strand_id
1 'polypeptide(L)'
;MNNVQQMRVMLEKMFEFMGAKTANYLYIVLCVCLQLDSEAAEILNDLQVKLNIVLDNLSAVFAKSFQAHISVCMRQVSEMVHQVKGPLNQNSRNSADSDAVTVLRQLMEFLDSHLSIFADVCEKTVLKRVLKDLWKNVLICMERTLVLPESNDSIGAQLLTAAKELSKLKGGGEAKYLSPRQCVVMEAALDTLKHFFHAGGDGLKKSYLEKSDELRSLQYALSLYAQSTDELIRTFIITQHSQASVEQFIGEAVIQVDTTPSTTNTEQKITVKVIGVNDMKWQTSGLFRPFVEVSLIGPMLLDKKRKFTTKSKNNCWTAKYNESFLFVLGKGVSAEFYELQVTVKDYCFGRADQVVGVAVIPLALAVGPESRSFVCWCPLAPSITTDQTGTTTLRILTQRHDDEIAKEFIRLKSERRPTEEGR
;
A
#
# COMPACT_ATOMS: atom_id res chain seq x y z
N MET A 1 25.66 3.39 24.49
CA MET A 1 25.00 4.59 23.93
C MET A 1 25.35 5.84 24.74
N ASN A 2 25.12 5.88 26.06
CA ASN A 2 25.56 6.99 26.93
C ASN A 2 27.04 7.35 26.72
N ASN A 3 27.97 6.38 26.71
CA ASN A 3 29.38 6.68 26.46
C ASN A 3 29.63 7.39 25.11
N VAL A 4 28.91 7.03 24.05
CA VAL A 4 29.02 7.69 22.74
C VAL A 4 28.47 9.11 22.79
N GLN A 5 27.35 9.30 23.48
CA GLN A 5 26.79 10.63 23.72
C GLN A 5 27.74 11.49 24.56
N GLN A 6 28.36 10.93 25.59
CA GLN A 6 29.35 11.61 26.42
C GLN A 6 30.58 11.99 25.59
N MET A 7 31.06 11.13 24.69
CA MET A 7 32.13 11.48 23.75
C MET A 7 31.76 12.70 22.88
N ARG A 8 30.51 12.80 22.42
CA ARG A 8 30.04 13.96 21.65
C ARG A 8 30.04 15.24 22.46
N VAL A 9 29.53 15.19 23.70
CA VAL A 9 29.52 16.35 24.61
C VAL A 9 30.94 16.77 24.97
N MET A 10 31.84 15.82 25.21
CA MET A 10 33.25 16.12 25.48
C MET A 10 33.94 16.72 24.25
N LEU A 11 33.61 16.25 23.04
CA LEU A 11 34.12 16.81 21.79
C LEU A 11 33.63 18.24 21.56
N GLU A 12 32.36 18.57 21.88
CA GLU A 12 31.85 19.95 21.84
C GLU A 12 32.59 20.85 22.83
N LYS A 13 32.79 20.39 24.07
CA LYS A 13 33.58 21.13 25.06
C LYS A 13 35.02 21.34 24.60
N MET A 14 35.66 20.32 24.03
CA MET A 14 37.02 20.44 23.48
C MET A 14 37.06 21.47 22.35
N PHE A 15 36.05 21.48 21.48
CA PHE A 15 35.91 22.46 20.40
C PHE A 15 35.83 23.91 20.93
N GLU A 16 35.03 24.14 21.98
CA GLU A 16 34.96 25.45 22.66
C GLU A 16 36.28 25.84 23.32
N PHE A 17 36.97 24.90 23.98
CA PHE A 17 38.28 25.14 24.61
C PHE A 17 39.37 25.51 23.61
N MET A 18 39.31 25.02 22.37
CA MET A 18 40.28 25.35 21.32
C MET A 18 40.02 26.69 20.62
N GLY A 19 39.10 27.52 21.14
CA GLY A 19 38.87 28.89 20.67
C GLY A 19 37.71 29.04 19.68
N ALA A 20 36.97 27.98 19.39
CA ALA A 20 35.77 28.10 18.57
C ALA A 20 34.64 28.74 19.38
N LYS A 21 34.36 30.03 19.16
CA LYS A 21 33.17 30.68 19.73
C LYS A 21 31.93 30.35 18.91
N THR A 22 30.91 29.77 19.54
CA THR A 22 29.52 29.90 19.09
C THR A 22 29.11 31.36 19.26
N ALA A 23 28.75 32.03 18.16
CA ALA A 23 28.45 33.46 18.15
C ALA A 23 27.26 33.81 19.07
N ASN A 24 27.54 34.35 20.26
CA ASN A 24 26.63 35.22 20.98
C ASN A 24 27.21 36.63 21.00
N TYR A 25 26.44 37.55 20.43
CA TYR A 25 26.73 38.97 20.23
C TYR A 25 26.93 39.69 21.56
N LEU A 26 28.18 39.89 22.04
CA LEU A 26 28.53 41.13 22.76
C LEU A 26 30.03 41.42 22.99
N TYR A 27 30.97 40.50 22.75
CA TYR A 27 32.40 40.77 23.01
C TYR A 27 33.28 40.55 21.76
N ILE A 28 33.27 41.53 20.86
CA ILE A 28 33.98 41.53 19.57
C ILE A 28 35.33 42.29 19.59
N VAL A 29 35.79 42.86 20.71
CA VAL A 29 36.96 43.76 20.67
C VAL A 29 38.25 43.23 21.33
N LEU A 30 38.28 42.00 21.89
CA LEU A 30 39.51 41.45 22.50
C LEU A 30 39.78 39.96 22.20
N CYS A 31 39.31 39.42 21.06
CA CYS A 31 39.54 38.02 20.67
C CYS A 31 39.95 37.88 19.20
N VAL A 32 41.04 38.53 18.80
CA VAL A 32 41.65 38.31 17.46
C VAL A 32 42.68 37.15 17.48
N CYS A 33 42.96 36.53 18.63
CA CYS A 33 44.13 35.63 18.76
C CYS A 33 43.85 34.11 18.85
N LEU A 34 42.60 33.63 18.85
CA LEU A 34 42.30 32.19 18.93
C LEU A 34 41.07 31.88 18.07
N GLN A 35 41.20 31.98 16.75
CA GLN A 35 40.28 31.30 15.84
C GLN A 35 40.86 29.91 15.59
N LEU A 36 40.09 28.86 15.92
CA LEU A 36 40.43 27.49 15.55
C LEU A 36 40.67 27.44 14.03
N ASP A 37 41.75 26.77 13.63
CA ASP A 37 42.07 26.58 12.22
C ASP A 37 40.89 25.95 11.46
N SER A 38 40.63 26.42 10.24
CA SER A 38 39.43 26.03 9.48
C SER A 38 39.44 24.54 9.13
N GLU A 39 40.60 23.96 8.84
CA GLU A 39 40.73 22.53 8.50
C GLU A 39 40.49 21.68 9.74
N ALA A 40 41.05 22.08 10.88
CA ALA A 40 40.78 21.44 12.17
C ALA A 40 39.29 21.53 12.55
N ALA A 41 38.64 22.68 12.32
CA ALA A 41 37.23 22.86 12.59
C ALA A 41 36.34 21.95 11.72
N GLU A 42 36.67 21.80 10.44
CA GLU A 42 35.93 20.91 9.52
C GLU A 42 36.02 19.44 9.96
N ILE A 43 37.23 18.97 10.30
CA ILE A 43 37.46 17.59 10.77
C ILE A 43 36.65 17.27 12.03
N LEU A 44 36.61 18.20 13.00
CA LEU A 44 35.89 18.01 14.25
C LEU A 44 34.37 18.04 14.07
N ASN A 45 33.87 18.88 13.15
CA ASN A 45 32.45 18.89 12.77
C ASN A 45 32.05 17.60 12.04
N ASP A 46 32.88 17.10 11.13
CA ASP A 46 32.65 15.80 10.49
C ASP A 46 32.66 14.65 11.52
N LEU A 47 33.57 14.70 12.50
CA LEU A 47 33.58 13.74 13.61
C LEU A 47 32.30 13.81 14.46
N GLN A 48 31.77 15.01 14.73
CA GLN A 48 30.47 15.17 15.41
C GLN A 48 29.33 14.51 14.63
N VAL A 49 29.29 14.70 13.31
CA VAL A 49 28.29 14.07 12.44
C VAL A 49 28.45 12.55 12.46
N LYS A 50 29.67 12.03 12.35
CA LYS A 50 29.94 10.58 12.42
C LYS A 50 29.52 9.96 13.75
N LEU A 51 29.86 10.59 14.87
CA LEU A 51 29.43 10.14 16.20
C LEU A 51 27.90 10.19 16.34
N ASN A 52 27.25 11.18 15.74
CA ASN A 52 25.80 11.28 15.69
C ASN A 52 25.18 10.09 14.93
N ILE A 53 25.71 9.76 13.76
CA ILE A 53 25.28 8.61 12.93
C ILE A 53 25.51 7.28 13.68
N VAL A 54 26.67 7.11 14.32
CA VAL A 54 26.95 5.91 15.13
C VAL A 54 25.91 5.75 16.24
N LEU A 55 25.54 6.84 16.91
CA LEU A 55 24.54 6.79 17.97
C LEU A 55 23.14 6.45 17.43
N ASP A 56 22.77 6.94 16.24
CA ASP A 56 21.51 6.57 15.56
C ASP A 56 21.51 5.10 15.12
N ASN A 57 22.64 4.59 14.62
CA ASN A 57 22.75 3.17 14.26
C ASN A 57 22.66 2.26 15.49
N LEU A 58 23.28 2.65 16.61
CA LEU A 58 23.19 1.92 17.86
C LEU A 58 21.77 1.92 18.43
N SER A 59 21.04 3.04 18.33
CA SER A 59 19.64 3.10 18.78
C SER A 59 18.74 2.20 17.92
N ALA A 60 18.95 2.20 16.59
CA ALA A 60 18.22 1.32 15.69
C ALA A 60 18.49 -0.17 15.97
N VAL A 61 19.74 -0.57 16.20
CA VAL A 61 20.10 -1.95 16.57
C VAL A 61 19.48 -2.33 17.92
N PHE A 62 19.54 -1.43 18.90
CA PHE A 62 18.93 -1.65 20.21
C PHE A 62 17.42 -1.84 20.08
N ALA A 63 16.71 -0.94 19.39
CA ALA A 63 15.27 -1.05 19.20
C ALA A 63 14.86 -2.32 18.42
N LYS A 64 15.69 -2.75 17.46
CA LYS A 64 15.47 -3.99 16.70
C LYS A 64 15.53 -5.23 17.59
N SER A 65 16.31 -5.22 18.68
CA SER A 65 16.35 -6.33 19.63
C SER A 65 14.98 -6.61 20.28
N PHE A 66 14.12 -5.60 20.40
CA PHE A 66 12.77 -5.73 20.95
C PHE A 66 11.75 -6.25 19.93
N GLN A 67 12.10 -6.30 18.63
CA GLN A 67 11.15 -6.59 17.55
C GLN A 67 10.44 -7.93 17.74
N ALA A 68 11.13 -8.98 18.19
CA ALA A 68 10.52 -10.29 18.40
C ALA A 68 9.42 -10.26 19.48
N HIS A 69 9.68 -9.59 20.61
CA HIS A 69 8.71 -9.44 21.70
C HIS A 69 7.57 -8.49 21.32
N ILE A 70 7.87 -7.36 20.66
CA ILE A 70 6.85 -6.44 20.14
C ILE A 70 5.90 -7.20 19.20
N SER A 71 6.42 -8.06 18.31
CA SER A 71 5.61 -8.89 17.43
C SER A 71 4.74 -9.92 18.17
N VAL A 72 5.20 -10.44 19.31
CA VAL A 72 4.36 -11.33 20.17
C VAL A 72 3.22 -10.53 20.78
N CYS A 73 3.52 -9.38 21.40
CA CYS A 73 2.50 -8.49 21.97
C CYS A 73 1.52 -8.03 20.89
N MET A 74 1.99 -7.72 19.68
CA MET A 74 1.14 -7.25 18.58
C MET A 74 0.19 -8.33 18.05
N ARG A 75 0.59 -9.61 18.09
CA ARG A 75 -0.33 -10.71 17.79
C ARG A 75 -1.46 -10.81 18.81
N GLN A 76 -1.18 -10.61 20.10
CA GLN A 76 -2.21 -10.56 21.14
C GLN A 76 -3.12 -9.34 20.97
N VAL A 77 -2.55 -8.17 20.67
CA VAL A 77 -3.31 -6.96 20.29
C VAL A 77 -4.27 -7.30 19.15
N SER A 78 -3.78 -7.98 18.10
CA SER A 78 -4.61 -8.44 16.98
C SER A 78 -5.73 -9.37 17.40
N GLU A 79 -5.46 -10.39 18.19
CA GLU A 79 -6.50 -11.29 18.69
C GLU A 79 -7.58 -10.53 19.49
N MET A 80 -7.19 -9.58 20.33
CA MET A 80 -8.11 -8.78 21.13
C MET A 80 -8.94 -7.82 20.29
N VAL A 81 -8.33 -7.13 19.30
CA VAL A 81 -9.06 -6.26 18.37
C VAL A 81 -10.15 -7.06 17.66
N HIS A 82 -9.83 -8.27 17.18
CA HIS A 82 -10.80 -9.11 16.49
C HIS A 82 -11.92 -9.65 17.38
N GLN A 83 -11.74 -9.66 18.71
CA GLN A 83 -12.79 -10.00 19.66
C GLN A 83 -13.77 -8.85 19.91
N VAL A 84 -13.38 -7.60 19.58
CA VAL A 84 -14.28 -6.45 19.72
C VAL A 84 -15.44 -6.57 18.71
N LYS A 85 -16.67 -6.67 19.24
CA LYS A 85 -17.90 -6.77 18.47
C LYS A 85 -18.93 -5.75 18.95
N GLY A 86 -19.75 -5.23 18.03
CA GLY A 86 -20.98 -4.49 18.31
C GLY A 86 -21.20 -3.28 17.40
N PRO A 87 -22.39 -2.66 17.46
CA PRO A 87 -22.79 -1.59 16.54
C PRO A 87 -22.05 -0.26 16.84
N LEU A 88 -21.96 0.61 15.82
CA LEU A 88 -21.50 2.00 15.96
C LEU A 88 -22.67 2.87 16.45
N ASN A 89 -22.56 3.49 17.63
CA ASN A 89 -23.53 4.44 18.18
C ASN A 89 -22.81 5.58 18.94
N GLN A 90 -23.45 6.68 19.33
CA GLN A 90 -22.71 7.79 19.98
C GLN A 90 -22.01 7.40 21.29
N ASN A 91 -22.51 6.38 22.00
CA ASN A 91 -21.85 5.79 23.18
C ASN A 91 -20.63 4.92 22.81
N SER A 92 -20.44 4.57 21.53
CA SER A 92 -19.36 3.68 21.10
C SER A 92 -17.99 4.34 21.02
N ARG A 93 -17.88 5.68 21.03
CA ARG A 93 -16.57 6.37 21.13
C ARG A 93 -15.96 6.22 22.52
N ASN A 94 -16.76 6.46 23.57
CA ASN A 94 -16.30 6.27 24.95
C ASN A 94 -15.98 4.79 25.25
N SER A 95 -16.71 3.85 24.64
CA SER A 95 -16.33 2.43 24.73
C SER A 95 -15.07 2.11 23.91
N ALA A 96 -14.83 2.80 22.78
CA ALA A 96 -13.64 2.58 21.96
C ALA A 96 -12.35 2.97 22.69
N ASP A 97 -12.35 4.05 23.47
CA ASP A 97 -11.19 4.43 24.30
C ASP A 97 -10.89 3.36 25.36
N SER A 98 -11.93 2.84 26.02
CA SER A 98 -11.80 1.74 27.00
C SER A 98 -11.35 0.42 26.34
N ASP A 99 -11.91 0.10 25.17
CA ASP A 99 -11.55 -1.08 24.38
C ASP A 99 -10.10 -0.96 23.91
N ALA A 100 -9.65 0.23 23.50
CA ALA A 100 -8.29 0.51 23.07
C ALA A 100 -7.26 0.29 24.19
N VAL A 101 -7.51 0.81 25.40
CA VAL A 101 -6.65 0.55 26.57
C VAL A 101 -6.57 -0.94 26.87
N THR A 102 -7.71 -1.63 26.79
CA THR A 102 -7.79 -3.07 27.04
C THR A 102 -6.98 -3.87 26.03
N VAL A 103 -7.13 -3.55 24.74
CA VAL A 103 -6.40 -4.16 23.63
C VAL A 103 -4.89 -3.92 23.73
N LEU A 104 -4.46 -2.72 24.12
CA LEU A 104 -3.05 -2.34 24.20
C LEU A 104 -2.34 -2.80 25.47
N ARG A 105 -3.07 -3.26 26.48
CA ARG A 105 -2.55 -3.53 27.83
C ARG A 105 -1.24 -4.34 27.82
N GLN A 106 -1.19 -5.46 27.12
CA GLN A 106 0.01 -6.32 27.10
C GLN A 106 1.22 -5.64 26.46
N LEU A 107 1.00 -4.86 25.40
CA LEU A 107 2.07 -4.07 24.77
C LEU A 107 2.55 -2.96 25.70
N MET A 108 1.63 -2.25 26.34
CA MET A 108 1.97 -1.15 27.26
C MET A 108 2.67 -1.65 28.51
N GLU A 109 2.23 -2.74 29.13
CA GLU A 109 2.90 -3.36 30.29
C GLU A 109 4.34 -3.78 29.95
N PHE A 110 4.54 -4.40 28.78
CA PHE A 110 5.87 -4.77 28.29
C PHE A 110 6.76 -3.54 28.09
N LEU A 111 6.26 -2.53 27.39
CA LEU A 111 7.02 -1.31 27.14
C LEU A 111 7.32 -0.56 28.45
N ASP A 112 6.35 -0.43 29.34
CA ASP A 112 6.51 0.32 30.61
C ASP A 112 7.60 -0.29 31.50
N SER A 113 7.62 -1.62 31.63
CA SER A 113 8.65 -2.36 32.37
C SER A 113 10.08 -2.04 31.90
N HIS A 114 10.27 -1.83 30.59
CA HIS A 114 11.57 -1.50 30.02
C HIS A 114 11.85 0.01 29.97
N LEU A 115 10.85 0.83 29.62
CA LEU A 115 10.99 2.27 29.48
C LEU A 115 11.27 2.95 30.84
N SER A 116 10.72 2.42 31.94
CA SER A 116 11.03 2.89 33.29
C SER A 116 12.52 2.73 33.61
N ILE A 117 13.12 1.59 33.26
CA ILE A 117 14.57 1.34 33.42
C ILE A 117 15.38 2.29 32.52
N PHE A 118 14.92 2.52 31.28
CA PHE A 118 15.63 3.41 30.36
C PHE A 118 15.57 4.86 30.83
N ALA A 119 14.45 5.30 31.41
CA ALA A 119 14.30 6.65 31.95
C ALA A 119 15.26 6.92 33.10
N ASP A 120 15.59 5.91 33.91
CA ASP A 120 16.55 6.02 35.01
C ASP A 120 18.01 5.99 34.55
N VAL A 121 18.34 5.10 33.59
CA VAL A 121 19.75 4.82 33.23
C VAL A 121 20.24 5.64 32.04
N CYS A 122 19.35 6.06 31.12
CA CYS A 122 19.77 6.73 29.89
C CYS A 122 19.84 8.25 30.03
N GLU A 123 20.84 8.85 29.39
CA GLU A 123 20.84 10.30 29.20
C GLU A 123 19.62 10.74 28.37
N LYS A 124 19.09 11.94 28.62
CA LYS A 124 17.87 12.45 27.98
C LYS A 124 17.91 12.41 26.45
N THR A 125 19.07 12.67 25.85
CA THR A 125 19.25 12.62 24.38
C THR A 125 19.28 11.18 23.85
N VAL A 126 19.86 10.25 24.61
CA VAL A 126 19.89 8.82 24.31
C VAL A 126 18.49 8.21 24.44
N LEU A 127 17.80 8.48 25.54
CA LEU A 127 16.42 8.04 25.78
C LEU A 127 15.50 8.46 24.63
N LYS A 128 15.60 9.73 24.19
CA LYS A 128 14.80 10.23 23.07
C LYS A 128 15.08 9.50 21.75
N ARG A 129 16.31 9.05 21.48
CA ARG A 129 16.60 8.26 20.27
C ARG A 129 15.99 6.87 20.37
N VAL A 130 16.18 6.19 21.50
CA VAL A 130 15.59 4.88 21.76
C VAL A 130 14.06 4.94 21.62
N LEU A 131 13.40 5.94 22.21
CA LEU A 131 11.96 6.13 22.10
C LEU A 131 11.50 6.35 20.66
N LYS A 132 12.26 7.11 19.85
CA LYS A 132 11.93 7.31 18.43
C LYS A 132 11.96 6.00 17.65
N ASP A 133 12.98 5.18 17.83
CA ASP A 133 13.10 3.90 17.12
C ASP A 133 12.09 2.86 17.62
N LEU A 134 11.80 2.83 18.94
CA LEU A 134 10.74 1.99 19.49
C LEU A 134 9.36 2.39 18.97
N TRP A 135 9.05 3.69 18.92
CA TRP A 135 7.81 4.21 18.34
C TRP A 135 7.62 3.73 16.90
N LYS A 136 8.65 3.88 16.07
CA LYS A 136 8.63 3.40 14.68
C LYS A 136 8.40 1.89 14.60
N ASN A 137 9.13 1.10 15.38
CA ASN A 137 9.00 -0.35 15.38
C ASN A 137 7.61 -0.81 15.83
N VAL A 138 7.02 -0.16 16.83
CA VAL A 138 5.65 -0.44 17.29
C VAL A 138 4.64 -0.18 16.17
N LEU A 139 4.72 0.98 15.51
CA LEU A 139 3.79 1.32 14.42
C LEU A 139 3.95 0.42 13.20
N ILE A 140 5.18 0.15 12.77
CA ILE A 140 5.46 -0.77 11.65
C ILE A 140 4.94 -2.18 11.96
N CYS A 141 5.15 -2.65 13.19
CA CYS A 141 4.65 -3.95 13.62
C CYS A 141 3.11 -3.97 13.66
N MET A 142 2.50 -2.89 14.14
CA MET A 142 1.04 -2.74 14.18
C MET A 142 0.43 -2.77 12.77
N GLU A 143 1.00 -2.00 11.85
CA GLU A 143 0.60 -1.97 10.44
C GLU A 143 0.69 -3.35 9.79
N ARG A 144 1.83 -4.03 9.92
CA ARG A 144 2.06 -5.38 9.37
C ARG A 144 1.21 -6.48 9.98
N THR A 145 0.78 -6.34 11.23
CA THR A 145 0.05 -7.41 11.93
C THR A 145 -1.46 -7.26 11.81
N LEU A 146 -1.97 -6.02 11.81
CA LEU A 146 -3.40 -5.72 11.89
C LEU A 146 -3.99 -5.24 10.58
N VAL A 147 -3.28 -4.35 9.90
CA VAL A 147 -3.83 -3.60 8.76
C VAL A 147 -3.40 -4.21 7.43
N LEU A 148 -2.18 -4.77 7.39
CA LEU A 148 -1.57 -5.42 6.26
C LEU A 148 -0.90 -6.75 6.68
N PRO A 149 -1.65 -7.78 7.14
CA PRO A 149 -1.09 -9.06 7.53
C PRO A 149 -0.12 -9.57 6.46
N GLU A 150 1.17 -9.67 6.79
CA GLU A 150 2.15 -10.35 5.93
C GLU A 150 1.77 -11.83 5.92
N SER A 151 1.03 -12.25 4.91
CA SER A 151 0.86 -13.67 4.65
C SER A 151 2.22 -14.24 4.24
N ASN A 152 2.78 -15.12 5.07
CA ASN A 152 4.00 -15.88 4.76
C ASN A 152 3.85 -16.78 3.52
N ASP A 153 2.64 -16.91 2.98
CA ASP A 153 2.38 -17.46 1.66
C ASP A 153 2.27 -16.30 0.67
N SER A 154 3.10 -16.34 -0.38
CA SER A 154 3.07 -15.46 -1.56
C SER A 154 1.67 -14.85 -1.77
N ILE A 155 1.58 -13.52 -1.77
CA ILE A 155 0.33 -12.78 -2.02
C ILE A 155 -0.40 -13.31 -3.25
N GLY A 156 0.35 -13.77 -4.26
CA GLY A 156 -0.21 -14.41 -5.46
C GLY A 156 -0.91 -15.74 -5.19
N ALA A 157 -0.49 -16.52 -4.19
CA ALA A 157 -1.17 -17.73 -3.75
C ALA A 157 -2.46 -17.40 -2.98
N GLN A 158 -2.47 -16.42 -2.07
CA GLN A 158 -3.69 -16.03 -1.35
C GLN A 158 -4.73 -15.36 -2.24
N LEU A 159 -4.31 -14.47 -3.14
CA LEU A 159 -5.22 -13.81 -4.08
C LEU A 159 -5.82 -14.84 -5.06
N LEU A 160 -5.01 -15.80 -5.52
CA LEU A 160 -5.47 -16.91 -6.36
C LEU A 160 -6.36 -17.90 -5.59
N THR A 161 -6.04 -18.18 -4.32
CA THR A 161 -6.85 -19.04 -3.45
C THR A 161 -8.16 -18.36 -3.11
N ALA A 162 -8.18 -17.09 -2.70
CA ALA A 162 -9.41 -16.34 -2.48
C ALA A 162 -10.27 -16.28 -3.76
N ALA A 163 -9.67 -16.01 -4.92
CA ALA A 163 -10.37 -16.02 -6.21
C ALA A 163 -10.93 -17.42 -6.58
N LYS A 164 -10.26 -18.51 -6.17
CA LYS A 164 -10.72 -19.89 -6.40
C LYS A 164 -11.76 -20.36 -5.36
N GLU A 165 -11.56 -20.06 -4.08
CA GLU A 165 -12.44 -20.42 -2.96
C GLU A 165 -13.76 -19.64 -2.98
N LEU A 166 -13.79 -18.45 -3.59
CA LEU A 166 -15.05 -17.73 -3.88
C LEU A 166 -16.02 -18.51 -4.78
N SER A 167 -15.56 -19.58 -5.45
CA SER A 167 -16.40 -20.48 -6.25
C SER A 167 -16.88 -21.74 -5.53
N LYS A 168 -16.38 -22.05 -4.32
CA LYS A 168 -16.73 -23.27 -3.57
C LYS A 168 -16.87 -23.01 -2.08
N LEU A 169 -18.11 -23.13 -1.60
CA LEU A 169 -18.57 -23.36 -0.21
C LEU A 169 -17.56 -23.20 0.96
N LYS A 170 -17.95 -22.32 1.89
CA LYS A 170 -17.82 -22.42 3.37
C LYS A 170 -16.68 -23.30 3.91
N GLY A 171 -15.65 -22.65 4.44
CA GLY A 171 -14.83 -23.19 5.52
C GLY A 171 -13.37 -23.40 5.15
N GLY A 172 -12.56 -22.36 5.36
CA GLY A 172 -11.11 -22.46 5.29
C GLY A 172 -10.45 -21.18 5.78
N GLY A 173 -10.05 -21.15 7.05
CA GLY A 173 -9.21 -20.13 7.69
C GLY A 173 -9.56 -18.68 7.32
N GLU A 174 -10.62 -18.14 7.91
CA GLU A 174 -10.97 -16.72 7.75
C GLU A 174 -9.76 -15.85 8.11
N ALA A 175 -9.17 -15.19 7.12
CA ALA A 175 -8.36 -14.03 7.38
C ALA A 175 -9.24 -13.04 8.14
N LYS A 176 -8.91 -12.81 9.40
CA LYS A 176 -9.69 -11.95 10.28
C LYS A 176 -9.37 -10.51 9.87
N TYR A 177 -10.40 -9.77 9.50
CA TYR A 177 -10.28 -8.41 8.98
C TYR A 177 -10.97 -7.40 9.90
N LEU A 178 -10.56 -6.13 9.82
CA LEU A 178 -11.07 -5.07 10.70
C LEU A 178 -12.46 -4.58 10.26
N SER A 179 -13.45 -4.72 11.14
CA SER A 179 -14.76 -4.07 11.02
C SER A 179 -14.66 -2.56 11.23
N PRO A 180 -15.69 -1.77 10.82
CA PRO A 180 -15.73 -0.33 11.10
C PRO A 180 -15.56 0.03 12.58
N ARG A 181 -16.13 -0.77 13.49
CA ARG A 181 -15.92 -0.58 14.94
C ARG A 181 -14.47 -0.83 15.35
N GLN A 182 -13.85 -1.88 14.81
CA GLN A 182 -12.46 -2.19 15.10
C GLN A 182 -11.51 -1.12 14.56
N CYS A 183 -11.83 -0.48 13.43
CA CYS A 183 -11.07 0.66 12.92
C CYS A 183 -11.12 1.85 13.90
N VAL A 184 -12.29 2.17 14.47
CA VAL A 184 -12.43 3.22 15.49
C VAL A 184 -11.63 2.89 16.75
N VAL A 185 -11.65 1.63 17.20
CA VAL A 185 -10.84 1.17 18.33
C VAL A 185 -9.35 1.28 18.03
N MET A 186 -8.93 0.97 16.79
CA MET A 186 -7.56 1.12 16.35
C MET A 186 -7.12 2.59 16.32
N GLU A 187 -7.96 3.51 15.84
CA GLU A 187 -7.69 4.95 15.90
C GLU A 187 -7.51 5.43 17.35
N ALA A 188 -8.40 5.01 18.27
CA ALA A 188 -8.29 5.31 19.70
C ALA A 188 -7.02 4.67 20.34
N ALA A 189 -6.62 3.49 19.88
CA ALA A 189 -5.38 2.84 20.29
C ALA A 189 -4.14 3.63 19.83
N LEU A 190 -4.14 4.18 18.63
CA LEU A 190 -3.06 5.07 18.17
C LEU A 190 -2.98 6.34 19.00
N ASP A 191 -4.12 6.92 19.38
CA ASP A 191 -4.15 8.05 20.30
C ASP A 191 -3.61 7.67 21.68
N THR A 192 -3.95 6.51 22.21
CA THR A 192 -3.44 6.00 23.49
C THR A 192 -1.93 5.78 23.45
N LEU A 193 -1.40 5.19 22.38
CA LEU A 193 0.04 5.02 22.16
C LEU A 193 0.77 6.36 22.08
N LYS A 194 0.19 7.37 21.40
CA LYS A 194 0.77 8.73 21.39
C LYS A 194 0.89 9.30 22.80
N HIS A 195 -0.15 9.16 23.63
CA HIS A 195 -0.10 9.63 25.02
C HIS A 195 0.96 8.88 25.83
N PHE A 196 1.06 7.56 25.65
CA PHE A 196 2.07 6.73 26.29
C PHE A 196 3.50 7.17 25.94
N PHE A 197 3.83 7.30 24.65
CA PHE A 197 5.17 7.74 24.22
C PHE A 197 5.45 9.22 24.49
N HIS A 198 4.43 10.04 24.69
CA HIS A 198 4.59 11.43 25.13
C HIS A 198 4.97 11.52 26.61
N ALA A 199 4.45 10.62 27.45
CA ALA A 199 4.74 10.51 28.88
C ALA A 199 4.71 11.87 29.61
N GLY A 200 3.64 12.65 29.41
CA GLY A 200 3.46 13.95 30.08
C GLY A 200 4.51 15.03 29.73
N GLY A 201 5.36 14.80 28.73
CA GLY A 201 6.44 15.71 28.33
C GLY A 201 7.85 15.15 28.55
N ASP A 202 7.99 14.05 29.30
CA ASP A 202 9.28 13.40 29.56
C ASP A 202 9.74 12.49 28.43
N GLY A 203 8.82 12.05 27.58
CA GLY A 203 9.10 11.24 26.40
C GLY A 203 9.32 12.05 25.12
N LEU A 204 8.58 11.68 24.07
CA LEU A 204 8.63 12.32 22.75
C LEU A 204 7.75 13.58 22.69
N LYS A 205 8.17 14.56 21.88
CA LYS A 205 7.35 15.75 21.60
C LYS A 205 6.11 15.35 20.80
N LYS A 206 4.93 15.87 21.15
CA LYS A 206 3.69 15.65 20.38
C LYS A 206 3.85 15.96 18.90
N SER A 207 4.52 17.07 18.58
CA SER A 207 4.80 17.49 17.20
C SER A 207 5.63 16.49 16.39
N TYR A 208 6.44 15.64 17.05
CA TYR A 208 7.18 14.57 16.39
C TYR A 208 6.27 13.37 16.11
N LEU A 209 5.47 12.97 17.11
CA LEU A 209 4.54 11.85 17.01
C LEU A 209 3.49 12.08 15.91
N GLU A 210 2.92 13.28 15.83
CA GLU A 210 1.91 13.66 14.83
C GLU A 210 2.46 13.76 13.40
N LYS A 211 3.78 13.96 13.24
CA LYS A 211 4.44 14.09 11.94
C LYS A 211 5.15 12.80 11.51
N SER A 212 5.08 11.73 12.30
CA SER A 212 5.67 10.43 11.98
C SER A 212 5.06 9.86 10.72
N ASP A 213 5.90 9.49 9.75
CA ASP A 213 5.46 8.91 8.49
C ASP A 213 4.79 7.55 8.70
N GLU A 214 5.27 6.78 9.67
CA GLU A 214 4.70 5.49 10.07
C GLU A 214 3.26 5.65 10.60
N LEU A 215 3.00 6.72 11.38
CA LEU A 215 1.66 7.01 11.89
C LEU A 215 0.72 7.40 10.74
N ARG A 216 1.21 8.25 9.82
CA ARG A 216 0.45 8.68 8.64
C ARG A 216 0.13 7.50 7.72
N SER A 217 1.08 6.60 7.49
CA SER A 217 0.87 5.36 6.72
C SER A 217 -0.26 4.52 7.34
N LEU A 218 -0.20 4.30 8.65
CA LEU A 218 -1.19 3.51 9.36
C LEU A 218 -2.58 4.15 9.37
N GLN A 219 -2.66 5.46 9.60
CA GLN A 219 -3.92 6.21 9.52
C GLN A 219 -4.52 6.19 8.11
N TYR A 220 -3.68 6.35 7.08
CA TYR A 220 -4.11 6.23 5.69
C TYR A 220 -4.65 4.83 5.42
N ALA A 221 -3.92 3.79 5.81
CA ALA A 221 -4.35 2.42 5.62
C ALA A 221 -5.67 2.11 6.36
N LEU A 222 -5.86 2.58 7.61
CA LEU A 222 -7.13 2.49 8.33
C LEU A 222 -8.27 3.25 7.62
N SER A 223 -7.99 4.43 7.04
CA SER A 223 -9.00 5.20 6.31
C SER A 223 -9.53 4.45 5.08
N LEU A 224 -8.69 3.64 4.42
CA LEU A 224 -9.10 2.82 3.27
C LEU A 224 -10.12 1.74 3.69
N TYR A 225 -10.04 1.20 4.92
CA TYR A 225 -11.03 0.23 5.42
C TYR A 225 -12.44 0.85 5.54
N ALA A 226 -12.53 2.16 5.76
CA ALA A 226 -13.81 2.86 5.87
C ALA A 226 -14.43 3.27 4.51
N GLN A 227 -13.68 3.19 3.41
CA GLN A 227 -14.14 3.63 2.09
C GLN A 227 -15.14 2.67 1.45
N SER A 228 -15.94 3.14 0.49
CA SER A 228 -16.78 2.26 -0.33
C SER A 228 -15.95 1.52 -1.38
N THR A 229 -16.53 0.47 -2.00
CA THR A 229 -15.81 -0.34 -3.00
C THR A 229 -15.49 0.50 -4.23
N ASP A 230 -16.44 1.35 -4.61
CA ASP A 230 -16.29 2.32 -5.69
C ASP A 230 -15.14 3.30 -5.43
N GLU A 231 -15.00 3.79 -4.20
CA GLU A 231 -13.94 4.77 -3.88
C GLU A 231 -12.55 4.13 -3.82
N LEU A 232 -12.47 2.89 -3.33
CA LEU A 232 -11.25 2.09 -3.39
C LEU A 232 -10.83 1.80 -4.82
N ILE A 233 -11.76 1.41 -5.70
CA ILE A 233 -11.48 1.17 -7.12
C ILE A 233 -11.07 2.47 -7.82
N ARG A 234 -11.75 3.59 -7.54
CA ARG A 234 -11.35 4.91 -8.04
C ARG A 234 -9.92 5.24 -7.63
N THR A 235 -9.60 5.10 -6.34
CA THR A 235 -8.25 5.37 -5.81
C THR A 235 -7.20 4.48 -6.45
N PHE A 236 -7.52 3.20 -6.67
CA PHE A 236 -6.64 2.28 -7.39
C PHE A 236 -6.35 2.79 -8.80
N ILE A 237 -7.38 3.11 -9.60
CA ILE A 237 -7.21 3.54 -10.99
C ILE A 237 -6.37 4.83 -11.07
N ILE A 238 -6.62 5.79 -10.18
CA ILE A 238 -5.87 7.06 -10.15
C ILE A 238 -4.40 6.85 -9.79
N THR A 239 -4.09 5.95 -8.86
CA THR A 239 -2.72 5.78 -8.35
C THR A 239 -1.89 4.82 -9.18
N GLN A 240 -2.51 3.85 -9.84
CA GLN A 240 -1.82 2.82 -10.62
C GLN A 240 -1.51 3.29 -12.06
N HIS A 241 -0.45 4.06 -12.23
CA HIS A 241 -0.03 4.58 -13.55
C HIS A 241 0.78 3.60 -14.42
N SER A 242 1.35 2.53 -13.83
CA SER A 242 2.16 1.53 -14.54
C SER A 242 1.79 0.12 -14.10
N GLN A 243 0.83 -0.50 -14.78
CA GLN A 243 0.26 -1.80 -14.40
C GLN A 243 0.86 -3.02 -15.13
N ALA A 244 1.96 -2.85 -15.88
CA ALA A 244 2.61 -3.94 -16.61
C ALA A 244 4.12 -3.73 -16.75
N SER A 245 4.92 -4.67 -16.22
CA SER A 245 6.36 -4.73 -16.52
C SER A 245 6.57 -5.38 -17.89
N VAL A 246 7.18 -4.66 -18.83
CA VAL A 246 7.36 -5.05 -20.25
C VAL A 246 8.63 -5.89 -20.45
N GLU A 247 9.08 -6.63 -19.43
CA GLU A 247 10.31 -7.44 -19.55
C GLU A 247 10.16 -8.61 -20.53
N GLN A 248 8.93 -9.05 -20.85
CA GLN A 248 8.69 -10.10 -21.84
C GLN A 248 7.39 -9.86 -22.63
N PHE A 249 7.51 -9.27 -23.82
CA PHE A 249 6.39 -9.01 -24.72
C PHE A 249 5.78 -10.32 -25.25
N ILE A 250 4.55 -10.63 -24.84
CA ILE A 250 3.82 -11.85 -25.23
C ILE A 250 3.11 -11.66 -26.58
N GLY A 251 2.82 -10.43 -26.97
CA GLY A 251 2.04 -10.11 -28.16
C GLY A 251 1.38 -8.76 -27.95
N GLU A 252 0.56 -8.36 -28.90
CA GLU A 252 -0.05 -7.04 -28.90
C GLU A 252 -1.54 -7.13 -29.14
N ALA A 253 -2.34 -6.37 -28.40
CA ALA A 253 -3.75 -6.15 -28.72
C ALA A 253 -3.93 -4.75 -29.32
N VAL A 254 -4.68 -4.65 -30.42
CA VAL A 254 -5.00 -3.37 -31.06
C VAL A 254 -6.46 -3.03 -30.77
N ILE A 255 -6.65 -1.98 -29.98
CA ILE A 255 -7.97 -1.57 -29.46
C ILE A 255 -8.23 -0.13 -29.86
N GLN A 256 -9.42 0.13 -30.40
CA GLN A 256 -9.92 1.48 -30.63
C GLN A 256 -10.97 1.80 -29.57
N VAL A 257 -10.87 2.98 -28.97
CA VAL A 257 -11.81 3.48 -27.98
C VAL A 257 -12.40 4.79 -28.49
N ASP A 258 -13.71 4.84 -28.64
CA ASP A 258 -14.47 6.01 -29.04
C ASP A 258 -15.38 6.45 -27.90
N THR A 259 -15.27 7.71 -27.49
CA THR A 259 -16.08 8.28 -26.41
C THR A 259 -17.19 9.12 -27.00
N THR A 260 -18.44 8.83 -26.61
CA THR A 260 -19.57 9.68 -26.99
C THR A 260 -19.70 10.85 -26.01
N PRO A 261 -19.87 12.09 -26.50
CA PRO A 261 -20.00 13.25 -25.61
C PRO A 261 -21.26 13.10 -24.76
N SER A 262 -21.10 13.24 -23.43
CA SER A 262 -22.24 13.25 -22.51
C SER A 262 -23.03 14.53 -22.70
N THR A 263 -24.32 14.42 -23.04
CA THR A 263 -25.29 15.50 -22.86
C THR A 263 -25.65 15.56 -21.38
N THR A 264 -25.78 16.76 -20.80
CA THR A 264 -26.07 16.98 -19.38
C THR A 264 -27.16 16.03 -18.86
N ASN A 265 -26.83 15.25 -17.80
CA ASN A 265 -27.64 14.20 -17.16
C ASN A 265 -27.79 12.83 -17.86
N THR A 266 -27.12 12.58 -18.97
CA THR A 266 -27.15 11.26 -19.64
C THR A 266 -25.95 10.38 -19.28
N GLU A 267 -26.19 9.06 -19.17
CA GLU A 267 -25.13 8.07 -18.95
C GLU A 267 -24.12 8.14 -20.11
N GLN A 268 -22.85 8.36 -19.78
CA GLN A 268 -21.79 8.39 -20.77
C GLN A 268 -21.55 6.99 -21.33
N LYS A 269 -21.40 6.89 -22.65
CA LYS A 269 -21.15 5.62 -23.33
C LYS A 269 -19.81 5.64 -24.05
N ILE A 270 -19.11 4.53 -23.98
CA ILE A 270 -17.86 4.30 -24.71
C ILE A 270 -18.06 3.12 -25.66
N THR A 271 -17.58 3.27 -26.88
CA THR A 271 -17.51 2.19 -27.85
C THR A 271 -16.08 1.68 -27.89
N VAL A 272 -15.89 0.39 -27.65
CA VAL A 272 -14.59 -0.27 -27.68
C VAL A 272 -14.59 -1.26 -28.83
N LYS A 273 -13.73 -1.03 -29.82
CA LYS A 273 -13.55 -1.92 -30.96
C LYS A 273 -12.25 -2.70 -30.82
N VAL A 274 -12.39 -4.02 -30.76
CA VAL A 274 -11.26 -4.94 -30.81
C VAL A 274 -10.89 -5.14 -32.28
N ILE A 275 -9.80 -4.50 -32.73
CA ILE A 275 -9.35 -4.59 -34.12
C ILE A 275 -8.69 -5.96 -34.34
N GLY A 276 -7.76 -6.33 -33.47
CA GLY A 276 -7.03 -7.58 -33.58
C GLY A 276 -6.05 -7.82 -32.46
N VAL A 277 -5.39 -8.97 -32.51
CA VAL A 277 -4.19 -9.29 -31.74
C VAL A 277 -3.08 -9.71 -32.71
N ASN A 278 -1.83 -9.37 -32.39
CA ASN A 278 -0.67 -9.60 -33.25
C ASN A 278 0.43 -10.36 -32.50
N ASP A 279 1.11 -11.24 -33.22
CA ASP A 279 2.38 -11.87 -32.82
C ASP A 279 2.34 -12.55 -31.44
N MET A 280 1.23 -13.24 -31.16
CA MET A 280 0.96 -13.87 -29.87
C MET A 280 1.91 -15.05 -29.56
N LYS A 281 2.88 -14.88 -28.68
CA LYS A 281 3.78 -15.94 -28.19
C LYS A 281 3.06 -16.85 -27.19
N TRP A 282 2.36 -17.84 -27.71
CA TRP A 282 1.64 -18.85 -26.94
C TRP A 282 1.90 -20.25 -27.48
N GLN A 283 2.18 -21.18 -26.57
CA GLN A 283 2.32 -22.60 -26.88
C GLN A 283 1.26 -23.39 -26.11
N THR A 284 0.50 -24.21 -26.83
CA THR A 284 -0.59 -25.03 -26.29
C THR A 284 -0.49 -26.42 -26.90
N SER A 285 -0.98 -27.44 -26.19
CA SER A 285 -0.97 -28.83 -26.67
C SER A 285 -1.96 -29.08 -27.82
N GLY A 286 -2.91 -28.17 -28.02
CA GLY A 286 -3.92 -28.24 -29.08
C GLY A 286 -3.74 -27.15 -30.16
N LEU A 287 -4.84 -26.82 -30.84
CA LEU A 287 -4.89 -25.66 -31.72
C LEU A 287 -5.09 -24.40 -30.88
N PHE A 288 -4.25 -23.39 -31.09
CA PHE A 288 -4.42 -22.09 -30.45
C PHE A 288 -5.68 -21.40 -30.99
N ARG A 289 -6.62 -21.05 -30.12
CA ARG A 289 -7.89 -20.43 -30.49
C ARG A 289 -8.11 -19.11 -29.75
N PRO A 290 -7.40 -18.03 -30.12
CA PRO A 290 -7.49 -16.78 -29.38
C PRO A 290 -8.88 -16.14 -29.50
N PHE A 291 -9.33 -15.62 -28.37
CA PHE A 291 -10.38 -14.60 -28.29
C PHE A 291 -9.97 -13.52 -27.29
N VAL A 292 -10.57 -12.34 -27.42
CA VAL A 292 -10.29 -11.19 -26.56
C VAL A 292 -11.48 -10.97 -25.65
N GLU A 293 -11.22 -10.95 -24.34
CA GLU A 293 -12.14 -10.49 -23.30
C GLU A 293 -11.81 -9.04 -22.97
N VAL A 294 -12.81 -8.16 -23.06
CA VAL A 294 -12.70 -6.75 -22.67
C VAL A 294 -13.58 -6.54 -21.45
N SER A 295 -12.96 -6.11 -20.34
CA SER A 295 -13.66 -5.83 -19.08
C SER A 295 -13.52 -4.36 -18.71
N LEU A 296 -14.64 -3.69 -18.42
CA LEU A 296 -14.69 -2.33 -17.89
C LEU A 296 -14.57 -2.36 -16.38
N ILE A 297 -13.61 -1.60 -15.85
CA ILE A 297 -13.33 -1.47 -14.44
C ILE A 297 -13.47 0.00 -14.03
N GLY A 298 -14.17 0.25 -12.93
CA GLY A 298 -14.37 1.57 -12.36
C GLY A 298 -15.59 1.61 -11.43
N PRO A 299 -15.92 2.79 -10.88
CA PRO A 299 -16.97 2.93 -9.88
C PRO A 299 -18.39 2.85 -10.49
N MET A 300 -19.39 2.52 -9.68
CA MET A 300 -20.82 2.55 -10.01
C MET A 300 -21.21 1.67 -11.20
N LEU A 301 -20.70 0.44 -11.25
CA LEU A 301 -20.96 -0.50 -12.35
C LEU A 301 -21.85 -1.71 -11.96
N LEU A 302 -22.52 -1.68 -10.80
CA LEU A 302 -23.24 -2.82 -10.24
C LEU A 302 -24.38 -3.33 -11.15
N ASP A 303 -25.11 -2.41 -11.77
CA ASP A 303 -26.21 -2.68 -12.69
C ASP A 303 -25.78 -2.67 -14.17
N LYS A 304 -24.48 -2.53 -14.46
CA LYS A 304 -23.95 -2.36 -15.82
C LYS A 304 -23.32 -3.62 -16.36
N LYS A 305 -23.40 -3.81 -17.69
CA LYS A 305 -22.65 -4.85 -18.37
C LYS A 305 -21.18 -4.44 -18.46
N ARG A 306 -20.32 -5.20 -17.78
CA ARG A 306 -18.90 -4.90 -17.61
C ARG A 306 -17.97 -5.75 -18.46
N LYS A 307 -18.47 -6.78 -19.14
CA LYS A 307 -17.64 -7.74 -19.86
C LYS A 307 -18.21 -8.10 -21.22
N PHE A 308 -17.33 -8.12 -22.22
CA PHE A 308 -17.61 -8.62 -23.57
C PHE A 308 -16.46 -9.49 -24.06
N THR A 309 -16.76 -10.38 -24.99
CA THR A 309 -15.80 -11.30 -25.59
C THR A 309 -15.98 -11.33 -27.10
N THR A 310 -14.89 -11.33 -27.85
CA THR A 310 -14.94 -11.55 -29.30
C THR A 310 -15.23 -13.02 -29.63
N LYS A 311 -15.56 -13.29 -30.89
CA LYS A 311 -15.56 -14.67 -31.39
C LYS A 311 -14.13 -15.21 -31.41
N SER A 312 -13.94 -16.48 -31.09
CA SER A 312 -12.63 -17.11 -31.21
C SER A 312 -12.23 -17.30 -32.68
N LYS A 313 -10.91 -17.25 -32.95
CA LYS A 313 -10.33 -17.56 -34.26
C LYS A 313 -9.50 -18.82 -34.14
N ASN A 314 -9.56 -19.70 -35.14
CA ASN A 314 -8.88 -20.99 -35.07
C ASN A 314 -7.44 -20.91 -35.58
N ASN A 315 -6.52 -21.52 -34.82
CA ASN A 315 -5.12 -21.75 -35.16
C ASN A 315 -4.39 -20.50 -35.66
N CYS A 316 -4.48 -19.41 -34.90
CA CYS A 316 -4.08 -18.10 -35.37
C CYS A 316 -3.28 -17.34 -34.30
N TRP A 317 -2.06 -16.90 -34.63
CA TRP A 317 -1.21 -16.10 -33.74
C TRP A 317 -1.38 -14.58 -33.96
N THR A 318 -2.00 -14.21 -35.07
CA THR A 318 -2.34 -12.84 -35.44
C THR A 318 -3.78 -12.80 -35.97
N ALA A 319 -4.74 -12.47 -35.10
CA ALA A 319 -6.17 -12.59 -35.38
C ALA A 319 -6.83 -11.21 -35.53
N LYS A 320 -7.59 -11.02 -36.61
CA LYS A 320 -8.43 -9.82 -36.82
C LYS A 320 -9.87 -10.11 -36.41
N TYR A 321 -10.41 -9.29 -35.50
CA TYR A 321 -11.78 -9.43 -35.00
C TYR A 321 -12.71 -8.38 -35.61
N ASN A 322 -12.32 -7.09 -35.54
CA ASN A 322 -13.15 -5.95 -35.93
C ASN A 322 -14.54 -5.93 -35.26
N GLU A 323 -14.63 -6.42 -34.03
CA GLU A 323 -15.86 -6.45 -33.24
C GLU A 323 -15.93 -5.23 -32.33
N SER A 324 -17.11 -4.61 -32.22
CA SER A 324 -17.32 -3.39 -31.41
C SER A 324 -18.30 -3.67 -30.29
N PHE A 325 -17.97 -3.18 -29.09
CA PHE A 325 -18.74 -3.34 -27.87
C PHE A 325 -19.08 -1.97 -27.29
N LEU A 326 -20.29 -1.83 -26.76
CA LEU A 326 -20.76 -0.61 -26.13
C LEU A 326 -20.78 -0.81 -24.62
N PHE A 327 -20.02 0.00 -23.90
CA PHE A 327 -20.09 0.07 -22.45
C PHE A 327 -20.80 1.35 -22.00
N VAL A 328 -21.48 1.24 -20.87
CA VAL A 328 -22.19 2.34 -20.21
C VAL A 328 -21.47 2.63 -18.89
N LEU A 329 -21.04 3.86 -18.70
CA LEU A 329 -20.36 4.30 -17.49
C LEU A 329 -21.37 4.66 -16.39
N GLY A 330 -20.88 4.76 -15.16
CA GLY A 330 -21.66 5.19 -14.01
C GLY A 330 -22.17 6.62 -14.17
N LYS A 331 -23.41 6.86 -13.73
CA LYS A 331 -24.04 8.18 -13.84
C LYS A 331 -23.28 9.22 -13.02
N GLY A 332 -22.86 10.31 -13.66
CA GLY A 332 -22.17 11.42 -12.99
C GLY A 332 -20.69 11.16 -12.70
N VAL A 333 -20.11 10.08 -13.22
CA VAL A 333 -18.67 9.80 -13.09
C VAL A 333 -17.97 10.04 -14.41
N SER A 334 -16.87 10.79 -14.36
CA SER A 334 -15.97 11.03 -15.51
C SER A 334 -15.28 9.74 -15.95
N ALA A 335 -15.04 9.60 -17.26
CA ALA A 335 -14.34 8.46 -17.83
C ALA A 335 -12.90 8.30 -17.30
N GLU A 336 -12.29 9.35 -16.73
CA GLU A 336 -10.93 9.29 -16.18
C GLU A 336 -10.79 8.33 -14.98
N PHE A 337 -11.89 8.00 -14.31
CA PHE A 337 -11.93 7.06 -13.18
C PHE A 337 -12.23 5.63 -13.61
N TYR A 338 -12.10 5.33 -14.90
CA TYR A 338 -12.32 4.01 -15.47
C TYR A 338 -11.08 3.54 -16.24
N GLU A 339 -10.95 2.22 -16.35
CA GLU A 339 -9.96 1.58 -17.18
C GLU A 339 -10.58 0.35 -17.87
N LEU A 340 -10.01 -0.03 -19.02
CA LEU A 340 -10.33 -1.27 -19.70
C LEU A 340 -9.23 -2.29 -19.44
N GLN A 341 -9.60 -3.47 -18.97
CA GLN A 341 -8.71 -4.62 -18.95
C GLN A 341 -8.98 -5.50 -20.17
N VAL A 342 -7.95 -5.68 -20.99
CA VAL A 342 -7.98 -6.50 -22.21
C VAL A 342 -7.22 -7.78 -21.92
N THR A 343 -7.94 -8.90 -21.86
CA THR A 343 -7.35 -10.22 -21.63
C THR A 343 -7.48 -11.07 -22.89
N VAL A 344 -6.36 -11.51 -23.46
CA VAL A 344 -6.35 -12.51 -24.54
C VAL A 344 -6.35 -13.90 -23.91
N LYS A 345 -7.26 -14.76 -24.34
CA LYS A 345 -7.43 -16.13 -23.83
C LYS A 345 -7.40 -17.15 -24.96
N ASP A 346 -6.90 -18.34 -24.67
CA ASP A 346 -6.94 -19.51 -25.54
C ASP A 346 -8.18 -20.36 -25.23
N TYR A 347 -9.11 -20.44 -26.17
CA TYR A 347 -10.33 -21.22 -26.01
C TYR A 347 -10.04 -22.72 -25.94
N CYS A 348 -10.41 -23.35 -24.84
CA CYS A 348 -10.17 -24.76 -24.61
C CYS A 348 -11.48 -25.55 -24.57
N PHE A 349 -11.72 -26.41 -25.57
CA PHE A 349 -12.90 -27.28 -25.55
C PHE A 349 -12.82 -28.28 -24.39
N GLY A 350 -13.82 -28.28 -23.51
CA GLY A 350 -13.92 -29.21 -22.37
C GLY A 350 -12.98 -28.90 -21.20
N ARG A 351 -12.30 -27.73 -21.20
CA ARG A 351 -11.48 -27.24 -20.08
C ARG A 351 -11.73 -25.75 -19.86
N ALA A 352 -11.16 -25.19 -18.79
CA ALA A 352 -11.16 -23.74 -18.60
C ALA A 352 -10.26 -23.06 -19.64
N ASP A 353 -10.71 -21.93 -20.17
CA ASP A 353 -9.91 -21.10 -21.09
C ASP A 353 -8.65 -20.59 -20.39
N GLN A 354 -7.52 -20.59 -21.10
CA GLN A 354 -6.24 -20.19 -20.52
C GLN A 354 -5.94 -18.72 -20.81
N VAL A 355 -5.55 -17.97 -19.79
CA VAL A 355 -5.06 -16.59 -19.95
C VAL A 355 -3.72 -16.64 -20.69
N VAL A 356 -3.62 -15.92 -21.81
CA VAL A 356 -2.39 -15.83 -22.60
C VAL A 356 -1.62 -14.56 -22.23
N GLY A 357 -2.33 -13.43 -22.14
CA GLY A 357 -1.75 -12.14 -21.78
C GLY A 357 -2.83 -11.10 -21.47
N VAL A 358 -2.43 -10.08 -20.72
CA VAL A 358 -3.30 -9.02 -20.21
C VAL A 358 -2.69 -7.65 -20.52
N ALA A 359 -3.53 -6.68 -20.86
CA ALA A 359 -3.18 -5.27 -20.95
C ALA A 359 -4.24 -4.40 -20.25
N VAL A 360 -3.86 -3.21 -19.81
CA VAL A 360 -4.74 -2.24 -19.17
C VAL A 360 -4.68 -0.92 -19.94
N ILE A 361 -5.84 -0.35 -20.25
CA ILE A 361 -5.99 0.92 -20.97
C ILE A 361 -6.75 1.89 -20.07
N PRO A 362 -6.08 2.90 -19.48
CA PRO A 362 -6.74 3.95 -18.71
C PRO A 362 -7.63 4.80 -19.61
N LEU A 363 -8.90 4.98 -19.23
CA LEU A 363 -9.82 5.83 -20.00
C LEU A 363 -9.59 7.32 -19.77
N ALA A 364 -8.73 7.70 -18.84
CA ALA A 364 -8.19 9.06 -18.72
C ALA A 364 -7.56 9.56 -20.04
N LEU A 365 -7.00 8.67 -20.86
CA LEU A 365 -6.47 9.01 -22.19
C LEU A 365 -7.57 9.48 -23.17
N ALA A 366 -8.82 9.09 -22.91
CA ALA A 366 -10.00 9.45 -23.69
C ALA A 366 -10.65 10.77 -23.24
N VAL A 367 -10.14 11.40 -22.18
CA VAL A 367 -10.72 12.60 -21.58
C VAL A 367 -9.92 13.82 -22.02
N GLY A 368 -10.49 14.64 -22.89
CA GLY A 368 -9.88 15.89 -23.35
C GLY A 368 -10.65 16.57 -24.49
N PRO A 369 -10.36 17.85 -24.80
CA PRO A 369 -11.06 18.61 -25.84
C PRO A 369 -10.94 18.00 -27.25
N GLU A 370 -9.81 17.33 -27.52
CA GLU A 370 -9.47 16.75 -28.84
C GLU A 370 -9.53 15.21 -28.87
N SER A 371 -9.60 14.54 -27.71
CA SER A 371 -9.55 13.07 -27.61
C SER A 371 -10.93 12.42 -27.63
N ARG A 372 -11.62 12.42 -28.77
CA ARG A 372 -12.93 11.73 -28.91
C ARG A 372 -12.79 10.26 -29.31
N SER A 373 -11.66 9.90 -29.90
CA SER A 373 -11.36 8.57 -30.42
C SER A 373 -9.86 8.37 -30.42
N PHE A 374 -9.38 7.21 -29.97
CA PHE A 374 -7.98 6.83 -30.12
C PHE A 374 -7.84 5.35 -30.40
N VAL A 375 -6.75 4.99 -31.07
CA VAL A 375 -6.32 3.61 -31.27
C VAL A 375 -5.06 3.39 -30.44
N CYS A 376 -5.05 2.31 -29.67
CA CYS A 376 -3.92 1.93 -28.83
C CYS A 376 -3.41 0.54 -29.23
N TRP A 377 -2.09 0.47 -29.35
CA TRP A 377 -1.32 -0.76 -29.48
C TRP A 377 -0.87 -1.15 -28.09
N CYS A 378 -1.44 -2.23 -27.57
CA CYS A 378 -1.33 -2.60 -26.17
C CYS A 378 -0.41 -3.82 -26.04
N PRO A 379 0.84 -3.64 -25.57
CA PRO A 379 1.70 -4.74 -25.17
C PRO A 379 1.00 -5.65 -24.15
N LEU A 380 0.96 -6.94 -24.41
CA LEU A 380 0.38 -7.92 -23.50
C LEU A 380 1.46 -8.45 -22.55
N ALA A 381 1.16 -8.38 -21.25
CA ALA A 381 1.98 -8.89 -20.16
C ALA A 381 1.41 -10.21 -19.61
N PRO A 382 2.22 -11.06 -18.96
CA PRO A 382 1.74 -12.32 -18.38
C PRO A 382 0.78 -12.11 -17.22
N SER A 383 0.89 -10.98 -16.50
CA SER A 383 0.02 -10.61 -15.39
C SER A 383 0.07 -9.10 -15.16
N ILE A 384 -0.91 -8.57 -14.44
CA ILE A 384 -0.91 -7.20 -13.95
C ILE A 384 0.02 -7.09 -12.74
N THR A 385 0.84 -6.05 -12.70
CA THR A 385 1.65 -5.68 -11.53
C THR A 385 1.02 -4.46 -10.85
N THR A 386 1.06 -4.42 -9.53
CA THR A 386 0.54 -3.28 -8.75
C THR A 386 1.59 -2.80 -7.77
N ASP A 387 1.57 -1.51 -7.43
CA ASP A 387 2.43 -0.97 -6.38
C ASP A 387 1.90 -1.33 -4.97
N GLN A 388 2.53 -0.77 -3.93
CA GLN A 388 2.14 -1.00 -2.54
C GLN A 388 0.71 -0.49 -2.23
N THR A 389 0.31 0.63 -2.83
CA THR A 389 -1.04 1.19 -2.68
C THR A 389 -2.07 0.28 -3.34
N GLY A 390 -1.82 -0.15 -4.58
CA GLY A 390 -2.67 -1.08 -5.31
C GLY A 390 -2.80 -2.43 -4.59
N THR A 391 -1.70 -2.94 -4.04
CA THR A 391 -1.69 -4.16 -3.22
C THR A 391 -2.55 -4.00 -1.97
N THR A 392 -2.46 -2.86 -1.27
CA THR A 392 -3.27 -2.56 -0.09
C THR A 392 -4.76 -2.53 -0.44
N THR A 393 -5.12 -1.83 -1.51
CA THR A 393 -6.50 -1.77 -1.99
C THR A 393 -7.06 -3.15 -2.34
N LEU A 394 -6.30 -3.98 -3.06
CA LEU A 394 -6.71 -5.35 -3.39
C LEU A 394 -6.93 -6.20 -2.13
N ARG A 395 -6.08 -6.07 -1.10
CA ARG A 395 -6.26 -6.76 0.18
C ARG A 395 -7.55 -6.34 0.88
N ILE A 396 -7.85 -5.03 0.92
CA ILE A 396 -9.09 -4.52 1.54
C ILE A 396 -10.33 -4.98 0.78
N LEU A 397 -10.28 -4.97 -0.56
CA LEU A 397 -11.38 -5.45 -1.39
C LEU A 397 -11.63 -6.95 -1.22
N THR A 398 -10.59 -7.76 -0.97
CA THR A 398 -10.70 -9.22 -0.75
C THR A 398 -11.57 -9.57 0.46
N GLN A 399 -11.73 -8.63 1.39
CA GLN A 399 -12.52 -8.78 2.61
C GLN A 399 -14.03 -8.65 2.34
N ARG A 400 -14.41 -8.04 1.20
CA ARG A 400 -15.79 -7.74 0.82
C ARG A 400 -16.40 -8.92 0.07
N HIS A 401 -16.52 -10.04 0.77
CA HIS A 401 -17.03 -11.31 0.23
C HIS A 401 -18.51 -11.28 -0.17
N ASP A 402 -19.28 -10.26 0.22
CA ASP A 402 -20.65 -10.06 -0.23
C ASP A 402 -20.75 -9.07 -1.40
N ASP A 403 -19.64 -8.45 -1.80
CA ASP A 403 -19.58 -7.43 -2.84
C ASP A 403 -19.11 -8.03 -4.17
N GLU A 404 -20.05 -8.20 -5.11
CA GLU A 404 -19.77 -8.74 -6.44
C GLU A 404 -18.85 -7.84 -7.29
N ILE A 405 -18.83 -6.52 -7.06
CA ILE A 405 -17.88 -5.61 -7.72
C ILE A 405 -16.47 -5.92 -7.24
N ALA A 406 -16.29 -6.03 -5.92
CA ALA A 406 -15.00 -6.32 -5.31
C ALA A 406 -14.45 -7.67 -5.79
N LYS A 407 -15.28 -8.72 -5.78
CA LYS A 407 -14.90 -10.07 -6.26
C LYS A 407 -14.43 -10.04 -7.72
N GLU A 408 -15.18 -9.40 -8.60
CA GLU A 408 -14.83 -9.32 -10.01
C GLU A 408 -13.55 -8.52 -10.22
N PHE A 409 -13.39 -7.40 -9.51
CA PHE A 409 -12.18 -6.58 -9.56
C PHE A 409 -10.94 -7.39 -9.15
N ILE A 410 -11.01 -8.10 -8.02
CA ILE A 410 -9.91 -8.97 -7.56
C ILE A 410 -9.63 -10.05 -8.60
N ARG A 411 -10.66 -10.75 -9.08
CA ARG A 411 -10.51 -11.80 -10.09
C ARG A 411 -9.74 -11.29 -11.30
N LEU A 412 -10.14 -10.13 -11.83
CA LEU A 412 -9.49 -9.49 -12.98
C LEU A 412 -8.03 -9.13 -12.70
N LYS A 413 -7.74 -8.48 -11.57
CA LYS A 413 -6.37 -8.09 -11.20
C LYS A 413 -5.47 -9.26 -10.81
N SER A 414 -6.05 -10.43 -10.55
CA SER A 414 -5.33 -11.67 -10.24
C SER A 414 -5.12 -12.58 -11.45
N GLU A 415 -5.72 -12.26 -12.60
CA GLU A 415 -5.56 -13.05 -13.82
C GLU A 415 -4.08 -13.07 -14.21
N ARG A 416 -3.55 -14.28 -14.40
CA ARG A 416 -2.17 -14.49 -14.82
C ARG A 416 -2.10 -15.62 -15.83
N ARG A 417 -1.18 -15.47 -16.78
CA ARG A 417 -0.73 -16.52 -17.67
C ARG A 417 -0.23 -17.69 -16.82
N PRO A 418 -0.68 -18.93 -17.06
CA PRO A 418 -0.14 -20.08 -16.36
C PRO A 418 1.35 -20.23 -16.72
N THR A 419 2.17 -20.61 -15.75
CA THR A 419 3.52 -21.10 -16.02
C THR A 419 3.40 -22.25 -17.00
N GLU A 420 4.11 -22.15 -18.14
CA GLU A 420 4.12 -23.18 -19.16
C GLU A 420 4.34 -24.53 -18.47
N GLU A 421 3.40 -25.47 -18.65
CA GLU A 421 3.63 -26.87 -18.27
C GLU A 421 4.82 -27.33 -19.11
N GLY A 422 6.00 -27.29 -18.50
CA GLY A 422 7.21 -27.81 -19.08
C GLY A 422 6.98 -29.25 -19.48
N ARG A 423 7.25 -29.51 -20.77
CA ARG A 423 7.38 -30.78 -21.47
C ARG A 423 7.35 -32.06 -20.65
#